data_AF-U5EQC0-F1
#
_entry.id   AF-U5EQC0-F1
#
_cell.length_a   1.000
_cell.length_b   1.000
_cell.length_c   1.000
_cell.angle_alpha   90.00
_cell.angle_beta   90.00
_cell.angle_gamma   90.00
#
_symmetry.space_group_name_H-M   'P 1'
#
loop_
_entity.id
_entity.type
_entity.pdbx_description
1 polymer ?
#
loop_
_entity_poly.entity_id
_entity_poly.type
_entity_poly.pdbx_seq_one_letter_code
_entity_poly.pdbx_strand_id
1 'polypeptide(L)'
;MVPMTDDDRTLLGLLDDSPLTSPSAIDDIRDFITAGEYGLAFDTLCSRLYEDEHQVTRTYFERLQAAGKSLYLPRSADGLGELVADANVEAMASRGDYALVRWFGVEVRAQ
;
A
#
# COMPACT_ATOMS: atom_id res chain seq x y z
N MET A 1 -14.68 21.99 13.87
CA MET A 1 -13.90 20.73 13.78
C MET A 1 -14.89 19.65 13.38
N VAL A 2 -14.78 19.14 12.16
CA VAL A 2 -15.61 18.01 11.71
C VAL A 2 -15.08 16.76 12.42
N PRO A 3 -15.93 15.92 13.04
CA PRO A 3 -15.46 14.70 13.67
C PRO A 3 -14.91 13.75 12.59
N MET A 4 -13.71 13.22 12.83
CA MET A 4 -13.07 12.26 11.95
C MET A 4 -13.88 10.95 11.94
N THR A 5 -14.33 10.55 10.76
CA THR A 5 -15.17 9.38 10.51
C THR A 5 -14.35 8.09 10.51
N ASP A 6 -15.04 6.94 10.45
CA ASP A 6 -14.40 5.64 10.25
C ASP A 6 -13.71 5.54 8.89
N ASP A 7 -14.29 6.14 7.85
CA ASP A 7 -13.73 6.16 6.50
C ASP A 7 -12.46 7.01 6.44
N ASP A 8 -12.43 8.17 7.13
CA ASP A 8 -11.22 9.00 7.25
C ASP A 8 -10.04 8.20 7.81
N ARG A 9 -10.26 7.51 8.94
CA ARG A 9 -9.22 6.71 9.60
C ARG A 9 -8.74 5.56 8.74
N THR A 10 -9.67 4.92 8.05
CA THR A 10 -9.37 3.79 7.17
C THR A 10 -8.51 4.23 6.00
N LEU A 11 -8.89 5.31 5.32
CA LEU A 11 -8.19 5.81 4.14
C LEU A 11 -6.85 6.46 4.48
N LEU A 12 -6.75 7.23 5.56
CA LEU A 12 -5.47 7.77 6.03
C LEU A 12 -4.51 6.64 6.42
N GLY A 13 -5.00 5.61 7.11
CA GLY A 13 -4.17 4.45 7.45
C GLY A 13 -3.71 3.65 6.23
N LEU A 14 -4.51 3.59 5.16
CA LEU A 14 -4.06 3.01 3.89
C LEU A 14 -3.01 3.89 3.21
N LEU A 15 -3.23 5.21 3.16
CA LEU A 15 -2.30 6.14 2.53
C LEU A 15 -0.94 6.19 3.25
N ASP A 16 -0.94 6.20 4.58
CA ASP A 16 0.29 6.23 5.39
C ASP A 16 1.12 4.95 5.23
N ASP A 17 0.48 3.80 5.05
CA ASP A 17 1.14 2.51 4.80
C ASP A 17 1.43 2.27 3.30
N SER A 18 1.06 3.21 2.42
CA SER A 18 1.19 3.04 0.98
C SER A 18 2.64 3.18 0.50
N PRO A 19 3.04 2.45 -0.55
CA PRO A 19 4.35 2.63 -1.20
C PRO A 19 4.42 3.88 -2.11
N LEU A 20 3.39 4.73 -2.13
CA LEU A 20 3.39 5.93 -2.98
C LEU A 20 4.54 6.85 -2.57
N THR A 21 5.26 7.37 -3.57
CA THR A 21 6.38 8.29 -3.35
C THR A 21 6.13 9.69 -3.88
N SER A 22 5.12 9.85 -4.75
CA SER A 22 4.75 11.14 -5.36
C SER A 22 4.05 12.03 -4.33
N PRO A 23 4.68 13.16 -3.89
CA PRO A 23 4.07 14.02 -2.88
C PRO A 23 2.75 14.63 -3.34
N SER A 24 2.64 14.99 -4.63
CA SER A 24 1.41 15.54 -5.19
C SER A 24 0.26 14.53 -5.16
N ALA A 25 0.53 13.26 -5.46
CA ALA A 25 -0.49 12.22 -5.37
C ALA A 25 -0.96 12.01 -3.93
N ILE A 26 -0.02 12.03 -2.97
CA ILE A 26 -0.34 11.89 -1.54
C ILE A 26 -1.19 13.07 -1.07
N ASP A 27 -0.82 14.29 -1.44
CA ASP A 27 -1.54 15.50 -1.04
C ASP A 27 -2.95 15.54 -1.66
N ASP A 28 -3.10 15.20 -2.95
CA ASP A 28 -4.40 15.09 -3.61
C ASP A 28 -5.34 14.11 -2.88
N ILE A 29 -4.83 12.93 -2.50
CA ILE A 29 -5.61 11.92 -1.78
C ILE A 29 -6.01 12.43 -0.39
N ARG A 30 -5.11 13.13 0.33
CA ARG A 30 -5.43 13.73 1.65
C ARG A 30 -6.49 14.81 1.55
N ASP A 31 -6.44 15.62 0.49
CA ASP A 31 -7.43 16.66 0.24
C ASP A 31 -8.81 16.04 -0.05
N PHE A 32 -8.87 14.97 -0.83
CA PHE A 32 -10.12 14.23 -1.05
C PHE A 32 -10.68 13.62 0.24
N ILE A 33 -9.83 13.03 1.10
CA ILE A 33 -10.27 12.51 2.41
C ILE A 33 -10.84 13.65 3.25
N THR A 34 -10.12 14.78 3.35
CA THR A 34 -10.53 15.95 4.15
C THR A 34 -11.85 16.56 3.65
N ALA A 35 -12.10 16.49 2.35
CA ALA A 35 -13.35 16.94 1.72
C ALA A 35 -14.52 15.96 1.90
N GLY A 36 -14.29 14.74 2.42
CA GLY A 36 -15.30 13.68 2.52
C GLY A 36 -15.53 12.92 1.19
N GLU A 37 -14.68 13.14 0.20
CA GLU A 37 -14.74 12.52 -1.13
C GLU A 37 -14.05 11.13 -1.12
N TYR A 38 -14.49 10.26 -0.22
CA TYR A 38 -13.81 8.98 0.08
C TYR A 38 -13.70 8.05 -1.12
N GLY A 39 -14.73 8.02 -1.96
CA GLY A 39 -14.72 7.20 -3.16
C GLY A 39 -13.64 7.64 -4.15
N LEU A 40 -13.51 8.95 -4.35
CA LEU A 40 -12.49 9.54 -5.22
C LEU A 40 -11.09 9.38 -4.62
N ALA A 41 -10.95 9.56 -3.30
CA ALA A 41 -9.69 9.32 -2.59
C ALA A 41 -9.20 7.87 -2.79
N PHE A 42 -10.10 6.90 -2.57
CA PHE A 42 -9.77 5.48 -2.71
C PHE A 42 -9.44 5.09 -4.15
N ASP A 43 -10.23 5.56 -5.11
CA ASP A 43 -10.00 5.29 -6.53
C ASP A 43 -8.70 5.90 -7.05
N THR A 44 -8.39 7.12 -6.61
CA THR A 44 -7.11 7.79 -6.91
C THR A 44 -5.94 7.02 -6.31
N LEU A 45 -6.02 6.59 -5.04
CA LEU A 45 -5.00 5.75 -4.41
C LEU A 45 -4.73 4.48 -5.22
N CYS A 46 -5.78 3.75 -5.58
CA CYS A 46 -5.62 2.50 -6.34
C CYS A 46 -5.07 2.75 -7.75
N SER A 47 -5.57 3.77 -8.44
CA SER A 47 -5.09 4.13 -9.77
C SER A 47 -3.61 4.50 -9.75
N ARG A 48 -3.16 5.30 -8.78
CA ARG A 48 -1.74 5.66 -8.65
C ARG A 48 -0.84 4.46 -8.37
N LEU A 49 -1.27 3.56 -7.48
CA LEU A 49 -0.54 2.33 -7.21
C LEU A 49 -0.39 1.47 -8.48
N TYR A 50 -1.42 1.41 -9.31
CA TYR A 50 -1.41 0.64 -10.54
C TYR A 50 -0.57 1.30 -11.64
N GLU A 51 -0.78 2.60 -11.88
CA GLU A 51 -0.11 3.38 -12.92
C GLU A 51 1.41 3.39 -12.75
N ASP A 52 1.88 3.54 -11.50
CA ASP A 52 3.30 3.57 -11.17
C ASP A 52 3.86 2.15 -10.88
N GLU A 53 3.07 1.11 -11.13
CA GLU A 53 3.40 -0.31 -10.93
C GLU A 53 3.97 -0.61 -9.53
N HIS A 54 3.45 0.06 -8.51
CA HIS A 54 3.93 -0.10 -7.14
C HIS A 54 3.59 -1.49 -6.60
N GLN A 55 4.64 -2.25 -6.27
CA GLN A 55 4.47 -3.53 -5.59
C GLN A 55 3.85 -3.32 -4.21
N VAL A 56 2.83 -4.11 -3.92
CA VAL A 56 2.14 -4.12 -2.63
C VAL A 56 2.25 -5.48 -1.96
N THR A 57 2.26 -5.49 -0.63
CA THR A 57 2.22 -6.75 0.11
C THR A 57 0.82 -7.35 0.07
N ARG A 58 0.71 -8.67 0.23
CA ARG A 58 -0.58 -9.37 0.35
C ARG A 58 -1.48 -8.75 1.42
N THR A 59 -0.93 -8.47 2.61
CA THR A 59 -1.68 -7.89 3.73
C THR A 59 -2.20 -6.48 3.41
N TYR A 60 -1.39 -5.65 2.73
CA TYR A 60 -1.85 -4.33 2.29
C TYR A 60 -2.95 -4.44 1.24
N PHE A 61 -2.80 -5.35 0.28
CA PHE A 61 -3.81 -5.60 -0.75
C PHE A 61 -5.15 -6.10 -0.17
N GLU A 62 -5.14 -6.96 0.84
CA GLU A 62 -6.36 -7.40 1.54
C GLU A 62 -7.06 -6.24 2.25
N ARG A 63 -6.31 -5.31 2.84
CA ARG A 63 -6.86 -4.09 3.46
C ARG A 63 -7.48 -3.17 2.41
N LEU A 64 -6.85 -3.01 1.24
CA LEU A 64 -7.44 -2.27 0.12
C LEU A 64 -8.77 -2.90 -0.32
N GLN A 65 -8.83 -4.21 -0.48
CA GLN A 65 -10.08 -4.89 -0.84
C GLN A 65 -11.17 -4.73 0.23
N ALA A 66 -10.81 -4.78 1.51
CA ALA A 66 -11.76 -4.56 2.59
C ALA A 66 -12.32 -3.13 2.58
N ALA A 67 -11.47 -2.12 2.39
CA ALA A 67 -11.88 -0.73 2.26
C ALA A 67 -12.75 -0.51 1.02
N GLY A 68 -12.37 -1.07 -0.13
CA GLY A 68 -13.17 -1.00 -1.36
C GLY A 68 -14.57 -1.59 -1.18
N LYS A 69 -14.71 -2.69 -0.44
CA LYS A 69 -16.04 -3.25 -0.09
C LYS A 69 -16.85 -2.30 0.79
N SER A 70 -16.23 -1.68 1.80
CA SER A 70 -16.89 -0.73 2.70
C SER A 70 -17.37 0.52 1.95
N LEU A 71 -16.57 1.01 1.00
CA LEU A 71 -16.85 2.20 0.19
C LEU A 71 -17.73 1.91 -1.04
N TYR A 72 -18.23 0.68 -1.20
CA TYR A 72 -18.98 0.23 -2.40
C TYR A 72 -18.21 0.38 -3.73
N LEU A 73 -16.88 0.33 -3.67
CA LEU A 73 -15.93 0.37 -4.80
C LEU A 73 -15.04 -0.88 -4.84
N PRO A 74 -15.60 -2.11 -4.84
CA PRO A 74 -14.78 -3.32 -4.76
C PRO A 74 -13.84 -3.48 -5.96
N ARG A 75 -14.20 -2.91 -7.12
CA ARG A 75 -13.45 -3.09 -8.37
C ARG A 75 -12.23 -2.19 -8.51
N SER A 76 -12.15 -1.09 -7.76
CA SER A 76 -11.02 -0.15 -7.88
C SER A 76 -9.69 -0.80 -7.46
N ALA A 77 -9.73 -1.83 -6.62
CA ALA A 77 -8.54 -2.57 -6.21
C ALA A 77 -8.24 -3.83 -7.05
N ASP A 78 -9.17 -4.32 -7.89
CA ASP A 78 -9.05 -5.65 -8.51
C ASP A 78 -7.75 -5.82 -9.32
N GLY A 79 -7.36 -4.79 -10.10
CA GLY A 79 -6.14 -4.81 -10.92
C GLY A 79 -4.84 -4.85 -10.12
N LEU A 80 -4.85 -4.38 -8.87
CA LEU A 80 -3.66 -4.40 -8.00
C LEU A 80 -3.27 -5.82 -7.57
N GLY A 81 -4.14 -6.81 -7.78
CA GLY A 81 -3.82 -8.22 -7.55
C GLY A 81 -2.60 -8.70 -8.33
N GLU A 82 -2.34 -8.11 -9.51
CA GLU A 82 -1.18 -8.40 -10.36
C GLU A 82 0.14 -7.85 -9.77
N LEU A 83 0.04 -6.82 -8.93
CA LEU A 83 1.17 -6.14 -8.30
C LEU A 83 1.44 -6.64 -6.87
N VAL A 84 0.74 -7.69 -6.44
CA VAL A 84 0.98 -8.30 -5.14
C VAL A 84 2.29 -9.06 -5.19
N ALA A 85 3.31 -8.51 -4.55
CA ALA A 85 4.51 -9.28 -4.25
C ALA A 85 4.17 -10.21 -3.09
N ASP A 86 4.22 -11.53 -3.33
CA ASP A 86 4.30 -12.47 -2.22
C ASP A 86 5.54 -12.10 -1.42
N ALA A 87 5.32 -11.70 -0.16
CA ALA A 87 6.41 -11.56 0.79
C ALA A 87 6.97 -12.98 1.00
N ASN A 88 7.84 -13.44 0.10
CA ASN A 88 8.82 -14.46 0.40
C ASN A 88 9.80 -13.82 1.38
N VAL A 89 9.35 -13.69 2.63
CA VAL A 89 10.26 -13.68 3.76
C VAL A 89 10.84 -15.09 3.75
N GLU A 90 12.07 -15.22 3.25
CA GLU A 90 12.84 -16.43 3.47
C GLU A 90 12.86 -16.69 4.99
N ALA A 91 12.04 -17.65 5.42
CA ALA A 91 12.20 -18.30 6.70
C ALA A 91 13.48 -19.14 6.64
N MET A 92 14.64 -18.47 6.71
CA MET A 92 15.94 -19.11 6.86
C MET A 92 16.69 -18.52 8.06
N ALA A 93 16.09 -18.71 9.22
CA ALA A 93 16.78 -18.72 10.50
C ALA A 93 16.41 -20.00 11.28
N SER A 94 16.57 -21.15 10.63
CA SER A 94 16.52 -22.47 11.28
C SER A 94 17.59 -23.38 10.68
N ARG A 95 18.83 -22.98 10.87
CA ARG A 95 20.05 -23.79 11.09
C ARG A 95 21.24 -22.88 10.80
N GLY A 96 22.25 -23.01 11.64
CA GLY A 96 23.37 -22.08 11.72
C GLY A 96 24.08 -21.84 10.40
N ASP A 97 24.83 -20.74 10.42
CA ASP A 97 25.84 -20.34 9.45
C ASP A 97 25.33 -19.75 8.12
N TYR A 98 25.41 -18.40 8.09
CA TYR A 98 25.47 -17.45 6.97
C TYR A 98 24.34 -17.46 5.92
N ALA A 99 23.62 -16.35 5.83
CA ALA A 99 23.06 -15.90 4.55
C ALA A 99 22.98 -14.36 4.49
N LEU A 100 23.63 -13.80 3.47
CA LEU A 100 23.55 -12.40 3.10
C LEU A 100 22.09 -11.99 2.87
N VAL A 101 21.64 -10.95 3.58
CA VAL A 101 20.41 -10.25 3.23
C VAL A 101 20.75 -9.27 2.10
N ARG A 102 20.23 -9.52 0.90
CA ARG A 102 20.35 -8.57 -0.21
C ARG A 102 19.08 -7.73 -0.28
N TRP A 103 19.14 -6.52 0.28
CA TRP A 103 18.23 -5.42 -0.03
C TRP A 103 19.08 -4.24 -0.50
N PHE A 104 18.75 -3.69 -1.66
CA PHE A 104 19.46 -2.60 -2.36
C PHE A 104 20.92 -2.86 -2.73
N GLY A 105 21.16 -3.43 -3.92
CA GLY A 105 22.24 -3.00 -4.84
C GLY A 105 23.70 -2.89 -4.39
N VAL A 106 24.11 -3.32 -3.19
CA VAL A 106 25.49 -3.21 -2.70
C VAL A 106 25.96 -4.57 -2.20
N GLU A 107 26.97 -5.12 -2.88
CA GLU A 107 27.73 -6.28 -2.40
C GLU A 107 28.64 -5.85 -1.24
N VAL A 108 28.48 -6.47 -0.07
CA VAL A 108 29.47 -6.38 1.01
C VAL A 108 30.10 -7.76 1.15
N ARG A 109 31.40 -7.86 0.84
CA ARG A 109 32.20 -9.05 1.12
C ARG A 109 32.70 -9.00 2.56
N ALA A 110 32.47 -10.07 3.31
CA ALA A 110 33.06 -10.27 4.62
C ALA A 110 34.57 -10.58 4.50
N GLN A 111 35.34 -10.12 5.49
CA GLN A 111 36.66 -10.64 5.82
C GLN A 111 36.53 -11.56 7.02
#